data_AF-A0A9D2LYF7-F1
#
_entry.id   AF-A0A9D2LYF7-F1
#
_cell.length_a   1.000
_cell.length_b   1.000
_cell.length_c   1.000
_cell.angle_alpha   90.00
_cell.angle_beta   90.00
_cell.angle_gamma   90.00
#
_symmetry.space_group_name_H-M   'P 1'
#
loop_
_entity.id
_entity.type
_entity.pdbx_description
1 polymer ?
#
loop_
_entity_poly.entity_id
_entity_poly.type
_entity_poly.pdbx_seq_one_letter_code
_entity_poly.pdbx_strand_id
1 'polypeptide(L)'
;MKAFELIETGLQEELAKQGFSQAQPLEDEAGKLVMFSAADVAYGLLYDVKHQRFELRSTTLKEDGQPGAWRSLSLWLFDEKEGTKADAESILNDFLEVVRGPKRVAVVQQKRRGKEGERSVDPLFFVNRLVNIFPELRDELNEEKIVYGQVRYVTFIKAHVVPRCEDLAQKYPDSDPVKKLCSLFDDMYKNGDLDTRSIVTISLLNSLSDSAFQVFTQRVGEELQKDLKFTRKLKGKKIKPEKKKKKKKVVAKPLSNDH
;
A
#
# COMPACT_ATOMS: atom_id res chain seq x y z
N MET A 1 18.74 -3.86 34.58
CA MET A 1 17.61 -3.13 33.95
C MET A 1 17.06 -3.98 32.82
N LYS A 2 15.77 -3.93 32.50
CA LYS A 2 15.20 -4.71 31.40
C LYS A 2 14.79 -3.82 30.22
N ALA A 3 15.77 -3.23 29.55
CA ALA A 3 15.57 -2.31 28.42
C ALA A 3 14.69 -2.92 27.32
N PHE A 4 14.86 -4.21 27.05
CA PHE A 4 14.02 -4.95 26.10
C PHE A 4 12.54 -4.88 26.45
N GLU A 5 12.17 -5.18 27.70
CA GLU A 5 10.77 -5.19 28.14
C GLU A 5 10.15 -3.78 28.09
N LEU A 6 10.95 -2.74 28.36
CA LEU A 6 10.51 -1.35 28.24
C LEU A 6 10.17 -1.00 26.78
N ILE A 7 11.08 -1.31 25.86
CA ILE A 7 10.90 -1.02 24.43
C ILE A 7 9.76 -1.87 23.85
N GLU A 8 9.71 -3.15 24.20
CA GLU A 8 8.65 -4.08 23.81
C GLU A 8 7.27 -3.58 24.27
N THR A 9 7.14 -3.16 25.53
CA THR A 9 5.86 -2.66 26.08
C THR A 9 5.42 -1.39 25.36
N GLY A 10 6.32 -0.43 25.17
CA GLY A 10 6.00 0.81 24.46
C GLY A 10 5.59 0.57 23.01
N LEU A 11 6.29 -0.31 22.29
CA LEU A 11 5.91 -0.73 20.95
C LEU A 11 4.56 -1.46 20.93
N GLN A 12 4.32 -2.36 21.89
CA GLN A 12 3.07 -3.10 22.01
C GLN A 12 1.87 -2.15 22.16
N GLU A 13 1.98 -1.14 23.02
CA GLU A 13 0.92 -0.16 23.24
C GLU A 13 0.59 0.61 21.96
N GLU A 14 1.60 1.03 21.21
CA GLU A 14 1.39 1.78 19.98
C GLU A 14 0.85 0.89 18.85
N LEU A 15 1.46 -0.28 18.63
CA LEU A 15 1.08 -1.21 17.57
C LEU A 15 -0.31 -1.82 17.82
N ALA A 16 -0.71 -2.02 19.07
CA ALA A 16 -2.06 -2.46 19.41
C ALA A 16 -3.14 -1.46 18.95
N LYS A 17 -2.89 -0.14 19.06
CA LYS A 17 -3.80 0.90 18.52
C LYS A 17 -3.97 0.78 17.01
N GLN A 18 -2.97 0.23 16.33
CA GLN A 18 -2.97 0.00 14.89
C GLN A 18 -3.49 -1.40 14.50
N GLY A 19 -3.88 -2.23 15.48
CA GLY A 19 -4.46 -3.55 15.26
C GLY A 19 -3.46 -4.68 15.02
N PHE A 20 -2.20 -4.51 15.43
CA PHE A 20 -1.24 -5.60 15.50
C PHE A 20 -1.54 -6.55 16.67
N SER A 21 -1.10 -7.80 16.53
CA SER A 21 -1.16 -8.82 17.56
C SER A 21 -0.33 -8.45 18.79
N GLN A 22 -0.51 -9.22 19.86
CA GLN A 22 0.48 -9.23 20.93
C GLN A 22 1.83 -9.71 20.40
N ALA A 23 2.90 -9.24 21.05
CA ALA A 23 4.27 -9.69 20.85
C ALA A 23 4.34 -11.21 20.98
N GLN A 24 4.89 -11.88 19.97
CA GLN A 24 5.15 -13.31 19.99
C GLN A 24 6.66 -13.53 19.89
N PRO A 25 7.26 -14.31 20.80
CA PRO A 25 8.68 -14.65 20.68
C PRO A 25 8.92 -15.44 19.40
N LEU A 26 10.03 -15.15 18.73
CA LEU A 26 10.51 -15.87 17.56
C LEU A 26 11.96 -16.31 17.81
N GLU A 27 12.35 -17.44 17.25
CA GLU A 27 13.76 -17.87 17.26
C GLU A 27 14.57 -16.99 16.29
N ASP A 28 15.69 -16.45 16.77
CA ASP A 28 16.69 -15.73 15.97
C ASP A 28 18.08 -16.05 16.55
N GLU A 29 19.03 -16.41 15.68
CA GLU A 29 20.38 -16.78 16.09
C GLU A 29 21.17 -15.60 16.71
N ALA A 30 20.78 -14.36 16.39
CA ALA A 30 21.47 -13.16 16.87
C ALA A 30 21.08 -12.79 18.31
N GLY A 31 19.91 -13.19 18.78
CA GLY A 31 19.47 -12.89 20.14
C GLY A 31 17.96 -12.89 20.33
N LYS A 32 17.47 -12.03 21.22
CA LYS A 32 16.06 -12.02 21.64
C LYS A 32 15.21 -11.29 20.60
N LEU A 33 14.26 -11.98 19.96
CA LEU A 33 13.34 -11.41 18.99
C LEU A 33 11.89 -11.60 19.43
N VAL A 34 11.10 -10.53 19.32
CA VAL A 34 9.63 -10.59 19.39
C VAL A 34 9.01 -10.00 18.13
N MET A 35 7.93 -10.62 17.66
CA MET A 35 7.21 -10.24 16.46
C MET A 35 5.81 -9.70 16.80
N PHE A 36 5.44 -8.60 16.15
CA PHE A 36 4.10 -8.03 16.15
C PHE A 36 3.53 -8.18 14.74
N SER A 37 2.39 -8.85 14.59
CA SER A 37 1.83 -9.17 13.27
C SER A 37 0.50 -8.46 13.01
N ALA A 38 0.26 -8.05 11.76
CA ALA A 38 -1.03 -7.53 11.30
C ALA A 38 -1.26 -7.90 9.83
N ALA A 39 -2.29 -8.70 9.56
CA ALA A 39 -2.65 -9.14 8.20
C ALA A 39 -1.47 -9.76 7.43
N ASP A 40 -0.85 -9.02 6.51
CA ASP A 40 0.24 -9.47 5.64
C ASP A 40 1.62 -8.88 6.02
N VAL A 41 1.71 -8.17 7.15
CA VAL A 41 2.95 -7.51 7.60
C VAL A 41 3.27 -7.83 9.06
N ALA A 42 4.56 -7.78 9.39
CA ALA A 42 5.03 -7.90 10.76
C ALA A 42 6.20 -6.96 11.07
N TYR A 43 6.27 -6.52 12.32
CA TYR A 43 7.44 -5.87 12.90
C TYR A 43 8.18 -6.85 13.80
N GLY A 44 9.50 -6.76 13.83
CA GLY A 44 10.36 -7.49 14.75
C GLY A 44 11.14 -6.50 15.63
N LEU A 45 11.12 -6.71 16.94
CA LEU A 45 12.06 -6.08 17.86
C LEU A 45 13.13 -7.12 18.20
N LEU A 46 14.34 -6.93 17.67
CA LEU A 46 15.50 -7.75 17.98
C LEU A 46 16.42 -7.01 18.95
N TYR A 47 16.96 -7.74 19.92
CA TYR A 47 18.22 -7.39 20.56
C TYR A 47 19.30 -8.40 20.17
N ASP A 48 20.27 -7.93 19.39
CA ASP A 48 21.42 -8.70 18.91
C ASP A 48 22.51 -8.65 19.99
N VAL A 49 22.67 -9.78 20.69
CA VAL A 49 23.56 -9.88 21.85
C VAL A 49 25.02 -9.74 21.44
N LYS A 50 25.37 -10.26 20.25
CA LYS A 50 26.74 -10.24 19.74
C LYS A 50 27.21 -8.82 19.40
N HIS A 51 26.32 -8.02 18.83
CA HIS A 51 26.64 -6.65 18.42
C HIS A 51 26.13 -5.58 19.39
N GLN A 52 25.56 -6.00 20.54
CA GLN A 52 25.02 -5.11 21.58
C GLN A 52 24.13 -4.01 20.99
N ARG A 53 23.07 -4.41 20.29
CA ARG A 53 22.22 -3.46 19.57
C ARG A 53 20.77 -3.89 19.53
N PHE A 54 19.89 -2.91 19.59
CA PHE A 54 18.49 -3.05 19.23
C PHE A 54 18.29 -2.81 17.74
N GLU A 55 17.39 -3.59 17.15
CA GLU A 55 16.99 -3.42 15.76
C GLU A 55 15.48 -3.55 15.64
N LEU A 56 14.85 -2.51 15.09
CA LEU A 56 13.48 -2.57 14.61
C LEU A 56 13.50 -3.04 13.16
N ARG A 57 12.84 -4.16 12.89
CA ARG A 57 12.76 -4.77 11.57
C ARG A 57 11.32 -4.87 11.10
N SER A 58 11.13 -5.05 9.80
CA SER A 58 9.83 -5.41 9.23
C SER A 58 9.95 -6.47 8.15
N THR A 59 8.86 -7.18 7.92
CA THR A 59 8.72 -8.16 6.85
C THR A 59 7.26 -8.26 6.42
N THR A 60 7.04 -8.84 5.24
CA THR A 60 5.75 -9.42 4.88
C THR A 60 5.63 -10.83 5.45
N LEU A 61 4.40 -11.26 5.74
CA LEU A 61 4.10 -12.63 6.15
C LEU A 61 3.86 -13.51 4.91
N LYS A 62 4.31 -14.76 4.98
CA LYS A 62 3.98 -15.82 4.02
C LYS A 62 2.55 -16.34 4.27
N GLU A 63 2.03 -17.17 3.38
CA GLU A 63 0.66 -17.72 3.49
C GLU A 63 0.44 -18.56 4.76
N ASP A 64 1.49 -19.16 5.30
CA ASP A 64 1.50 -19.93 6.55
C ASP A 64 1.66 -19.06 7.81
N GLY A 65 1.72 -17.72 7.65
CA GLY A 65 1.90 -16.77 8.74
C GLY A 65 3.34 -16.60 9.21
N GLN A 66 4.31 -17.29 8.60
CA GLN A 66 5.72 -17.11 8.95
C GLN A 66 6.30 -15.81 8.38
N PRO A 67 7.28 -15.19 9.05
CA PRO A 67 7.99 -14.05 8.51
C PRO A 67 8.80 -14.43 7.25
N GLY A 68 8.80 -13.51 6.27
CA GLY A 68 9.72 -13.50 5.14
C GLY A 68 11.11 -12.97 5.51
N ALA A 69 11.80 -12.38 4.53
CA ALA A 69 13.09 -11.76 4.77
C ALA A 69 12.93 -10.44 5.56
N TRP A 70 13.63 -10.35 6.69
CA TRP A 70 13.62 -9.16 7.52
C TRP A 70 14.39 -8.00 6.89
N ARG A 71 13.79 -6.81 6.92
CA ARG A 71 14.43 -5.54 6.58
C ARG A 71 14.61 -4.68 7.82
N SER A 72 15.83 -4.20 8.06
CA SER A 72 16.14 -3.22 9.10
C SER A 72 15.44 -1.89 8.81
N LEU A 73 14.73 -1.36 9.81
CA LEU A 73 14.09 -0.05 9.77
C LEU A 73 14.85 0.99 10.61
N SER A 74 15.29 0.58 11.80
CA SER A 74 16.13 1.40 12.67
C SER A 74 17.02 0.50 13.54
N LEU A 75 18.20 0.99 13.87
CA LEU A 75 19.24 0.25 14.57
C LEU A 75 19.95 1.17 15.57
N TRP A 76 20.07 0.69 16.81
CA TRP A 76 20.68 1.43 17.91
C TRP A 76 21.63 0.55 18.69
N LEU A 77 22.85 1.03 18.93
CA LEU A 77 23.76 0.38 19.88
C LEU A 77 23.22 0.57 21.30
N PHE A 78 23.29 -0.50 22.09
CA PHE A 78 22.88 -0.50 23.49
C PHE A 78 23.67 -1.59 24.25
N ASP A 79 24.51 -1.17 25.18
CA ASP A 79 25.18 -2.10 26.08
C ASP A 79 24.27 -2.42 27.27
N GLU A 80 23.90 -3.67 27.48
CA GLU A 80 23.07 -4.08 28.62
C GLU A 80 23.69 -3.82 30.01
N LYS A 81 25.02 -3.69 30.10
CA LYS A 81 25.74 -3.44 31.36
C LYS A 81 25.79 -1.96 31.71
N GLU A 82 25.99 -1.11 30.71
CA GLU A 82 26.19 0.34 30.88
C GLU A 82 24.96 1.18 30.53
N GLY A 83 24.05 0.62 29.73
CA GLY A 83 22.89 1.30 29.18
C GLY A 83 21.93 1.80 30.24
N THR A 84 21.50 3.04 30.08
CA THR A 84 20.58 3.71 30.99
C THR A 84 19.13 3.59 30.53
N LYS A 85 18.21 3.98 31.42
CA LYS A 85 16.77 4.00 31.11
C LYS A 85 16.49 5.06 30.04
N ALA A 86 17.20 6.18 30.10
CA ALA A 86 17.08 7.26 29.13
C ALA A 86 17.49 6.79 27.73
N ASP A 87 18.56 5.99 27.63
CA ASP A 87 18.96 5.39 26.34
C ASP A 87 17.86 4.48 25.79
N ALA A 88 17.28 3.61 26.63
CA ALA A 88 16.18 2.75 26.23
C ALA A 88 14.92 3.55 25.82
N GLU A 89 14.62 4.65 26.50
CA GLU A 89 13.52 5.56 26.15
C GLU A 89 13.79 6.30 24.82
N SER A 90 15.03 6.71 24.55
CA SER A 90 15.43 7.31 23.27
C SER A 90 15.27 6.32 22.11
N ILE A 91 15.70 5.06 22.29
CA ILE A 91 15.50 4.00 21.31
C ILE A 91 14.01 3.76 21.08
N LEU A 92 13.22 3.67 22.15
CA LEU A 92 11.77 3.50 22.05
C LEU A 92 11.14 4.67 21.28
N ASN A 93 11.51 5.92 21.57
CA ASN A 93 10.94 7.08 20.89
C ASN A 93 11.23 7.08 19.38
N ASP A 94 12.47 6.76 18.99
CA ASP A 94 12.83 6.60 17.57
C ASP A 94 12.00 5.50 16.90
N PHE A 95 11.90 4.32 17.54
CA PHE A 95 11.09 3.23 17.03
C PHE A 95 9.60 3.59 16.95
N LEU A 96 9.09 4.35 17.93
CA LEU A 96 7.71 4.84 17.93
C LEU A 96 7.46 5.81 16.77
N GLU A 97 8.38 6.71 16.45
CA GLU A 97 8.26 7.58 15.28
C GLU A 97 8.18 6.79 13.97
N VAL A 98 9.00 5.75 13.84
CA VAL A 98 8.99 4.85 12.67
C VAL A 98 7.63 4.15 12.55
N VAL A 99 7.09 3.57 13.64
CA VAL A 99 5.81 2.85 13.58
C VAL A 99 4.58 3.78 13.55
N ARG A 100 4.69 5.02 14.04
CA ARG A 100 3.62 6.05 14.01
C ARG A 100 3.47 6.74 12.66
N GLY A 101 4.35 6.46 11.70
CA GLY A 101 4.32 7.04 10.37
C GLY A 101 2.89 7.12 9.77
N PRO A 102 2.51 8.24 9.12
CA PRO A 102 1.12 8.76 9.02
C PRO A 102 0.08 7.94 8.22
N LYS A 103 0.29 6.67 7.87
CA LYS A 103 -0.56 5.96 6.88
C LYS A 103 -1.09 4.57 7.26
N ARG A 104 -0.75 3.97 8.41
CA ARG A 104 -1.09 2.55 8.68
C ARG A 104 -2.41 2.31 9.41
N VAL A 105 -2.82 3.19 10.31
CA VAL A 105 -4.07 3.06 11.11
C VAL A 105 -5.33 2.97 10.23
N ALA A 106 -5.37 3.75 9.14
CA ALA A 106 -6.52 3.78 8.23
C ALA A 106 -6.71 2.44 7.49
N VAL A 107 -5.63 1.72 7.19
CA VAL A 107 -5.64 0.51 6.35
C VAL A 107 -6.20 -0.69 7.12
N VAL A 108 -5.82 -0.84 8.39
CA VAL A 108 -6.31 -1.93 9.25
C VAL A 108 -7.79 -1.72 9.57
N GLN A 109 -8.24 -0.47 9.74
CA GLN A 109 -9.66 -0.14 9.90
C GLN A 109 -10.47 -0.31 8.60
N GLN A 110 -9.88 -0.01 7.44
CA GLN A 110 -10.54 -0.16 6.13
C GLN A 110 -10.72 -1.63 5.75
N LYS A 111 -9.74 -2.51 6.03
CA LYS A 111 -9.89 -3.98 5.86
C LYS A 111 -10.98 -4.57 6.76
N ARG A 112 -11.22 -4.02 7.96
CA ARG A 112 -12.34 -4.47 8.84
C ARG A 112 -13.72 -4.05 8.33
N ARG A 113 -13.82 -3.00 7.52
CA ARG A 113 -15.09 -2.52 6.93
C ARG A 113 -15.46 -3.17 5.60
N GLY A 114 -14.55 -3.93 4.97
CA GLY A 114 -14.73 -4.54 3.66
C GLY A 114 -15.13 -6.02 3.66
N LYS A 115 -15.84 -6.51 4.69
CA LYS A 115 -16.41 -7.87 4.66
C LYS A 115 -17.89 -7.79 4.29
N GLU A 116 -18.15 -7.74 2.99
CA GLU A 116 -19.38 -8.30 2.38
C GLU A 116 -19.19 -8.46 0.87
N GLY A 117 -18.85 -9.68 0.45
CA GLY A 117 -19.52 -10.35 -0.66
C GLY A 117 -19.41 -9.81 -2.09
N GLU A 118 -18.21 -9.62 -2.65
CA GLU A 118 -17.96 -9.86 -4.07
C GLU A 118 -16.45 -9.99 -4.31
N ARG A 119 -15.99 -10.93 -5.15
CA ARG A 119 -14.59 -10.96 -5.63
C ARG A 119 -14.41 -9.78 -6.60
N SER A 120 -14.30 -8.56 -6.09
CA SER A 120 -14.04 -7.37 -6.89
C SER A 120 -12.59 -7.40 -7.40
N VAL A 121 -12.39 -7.13 -8.68
CA VAL A 121 -11.06 -6.89 -9.24
C VAL A 121 -10.59 -5.51 -8.75
N ASP A 122 -9.81 -5.52 -7.69
CA ASP A 122 -9.34 -4.33 -6.97
C ASP A 122 -7.94 -3.88 -7.42
N PRO A 123 -7.45 -2.70 -6.98
CA PRO A 123 -6.15 -2.20 -7.39
C PRO A 123 -4.97 -3.11 -7.01
N LEU A 124 -5.09 -3.87 -5.92
CA LEU A 124 -4.05 -4.80 -5.50
C LEU A 124 -3.96 -5.99 -6.45
N PHE A 125 -5.12 -6.53 -6.85
CA PHE A 125 -5.21 -7.58 -7.85
C PHE A 125 -4.58 -7.14 -9.17
N PHE A 126 -4.88 -5.93 -9.64
CA PHE A 126 -4.29 -5.38 -10.86
C PHE A 126 -2.75 -5.33 -10.77
N VAL A 127 -2.20 -4.77 -9.69
CA VAL A 127 -0.74 -4.66 -9.52
C VAL A 127 -0.07 -6.03 -9.41
N ASN A 128 -0.69 -6.99 -8.72
CA ASN A 128 -0.17 -8.36 -8.69
C ASN A 128 -0.16 -9.01 -10.08
N ARG A 129 -1.11 -8.69 -10.96
CA ARG A 129 -1.08 -9.14 -12.37
C ARG A 129 0.03 -8.48 -13.17
N LEU A 130 0.35 -7.22 -12.89
CA LEU A 130 1.48 -6.53 -13.52
C LEU A 130 2.83 -7.15 -13.12
N VAL A 131 2.98 -7.65 -11.89
CA VAL A 131 4.19 -8.37 -11.43
C VAL A 131 4.48 -9.61 -12.30
N ASN A 132 3.46 -10.24 -12.89
CA ASN A 132 3.69 -11.38 -13.80
C ASN A 132 4.30 -10.97 -15.16
N ILE A 133 4.20 -9.69 -15.52
CA ILE A 133 4.75 -9.13 -16.76
C ILE A 133 6.08 -8.42 -16.45
N PHE A 134 6.16 -7.75 -15.30
CA PHE A 134 7.32 -7.02 -14.79
C PHE A 134 7.68 -7.54 -13.40
N PRO A 135 8.41 -8.67 -13.29
CA PRO A 135 8.74 -9.30 -12.00
C PRO A 135 9.42 -8.38 -11.00
N GLU A 136 10.19 -7.40 -11.48
CA GLU A 136 10.88 -6.40 -10.67
C GLU A 136 9.93 -5.49 -9.88
N LEU A 137 8.66 -5.38 -10.28
CA LEU A 137 7.65 -4.65 -9.50
C LEU A 137 7.38 -5.29 -8.13
N ARG A 138 7.73 -6.57 -7.93
CA ARG A 138 7.48 -7.26 -6.65
C ARG A 138 8.20 -6.58 -5.49
N ASP A 139 9.46 -6.24 -5.68
CA ASP A 139 10.27 -5.63 -4.63
C ASP A 139 9.82 -4.20 -4.35
N GLU A 140 9.53 -3.43 -5.40
CA GLU A 140 8.99 -2.06 -5.29
C GLU A 140 7.61 -2.05 -4.60
N LEU A 141 6.77 -3.04 -4.90
CA LEU A 141 5.44 -3.20 -4.27
C LEU A 141 5.58 -3.53 -2.78
N ASN A 142 6.49 -4.42 -2.44
CA ASN A 142 6.79 -4.76 -1.06
C ASN A 142 7.36 -3.55 -0.32
N GLU A 143 8.22 -2.76 -0.95
CA GLU A 143 8.74 -1.52 -0.38
C GLU A 143 7.61 -0.51 -0.09
N GLU A 144 6.66 -0.29 -1.00
CA GLU A 144 5.51 0.58 -0.72
C GLU A 144 4.73 0.12 0.52
N LYS A 145 4.48 -1.20 0.64
CA LYS A 145 3.82 -1.78 1.82
C LYS A 145 4.67 -1.60 3.08
N ILE A 146 5.97 -1.82 2.99
CA ILE A 146 6.90 -1.74 4.11
C ILE A 146 7.10 -0.30 4.58
N VAL A 147 7.11 0.68 3.69
CA VAL A 147 7.37 2.08 4.06
C VAL A 147 6.06 2.74 4.51
N TYR A 148 4.99 2.57 3.73
CA TYR A 148 3.74 3.32 3.93
C TYR A 148 2.63 2.50 4.59
N GLY A 149 2.82 1.19 4.82
CA GLY A 149 1.80 0.27 5.35
C GLY A 149 0.68 -0.06 4.36
N GLN A 150 0.70 0.55 3.19
CA GLN A 150 -0.23 0.33 2.09
C GLN A 150 0.42 0.76 0.78
N VAL A 151 -0.07 0.18 -0.30
CA VAL A 151 0.35 0.57 -1.63
C VAL A 151 -0.37 1.84 -2.03
N ARG A 152 0.37 2.91 -2.31
CA ARG A 152 -0.20 4.15 -2.84
C ARG A 152 -0.37 3.99 -4.35
N TYR A 153 -1.37 3.22 -4.78
CA TYR A 153 -1.49 2.72 -6.16
C TYR A 153 -1.26 3.76 -7.24
N VAL A 154 -1.88 4.94 -7.16
CA VAL A 154 -1.66 6.01 -8.16
C VAL A 154 -0.20 6.46 -8.23
N THR A 155 0.46 6.59 -7.07
CA THR A 155 1.88 6.98 -7.01
C THR A 155 2.77 5.85 -7.51
N PHE A 156 2.51 4.62 -7.05
CA PHE A 156 3.24 3.43 -7.46
C PHE A 156 3.18 3.21 -8.97
N ILE A 157 1.98 3.25 -9.56
CA ILE A 157 1.77 3.10 -11.01
C ILE A 157 2.54 4.17 -11.79
N LYS A 158 2.47 5.43 -11.37
CA LYS A 158 3.17 6.52 -12.07
C LYS A 158 4.68 6.44 -11.96
N ALA A 159 5.21 6.03 -10.79
CA ALA A 159 6.64 5.96 -10.56
C ALA A 159 7.27 4.73 -11.23
N HIS A 160 6.58 3.59 -11.19
CA HIS A 160 7.19 2.30 -11.53
C HIS A 160 6.60 1.65 -12.79
N VAL A 161 5.29 1.77 -13.03
CA VAL A 161 4.64 1.04 -14.12
C VAL A 161 4.62 1.85 -15.42
N VAL A 162 4.32 3.15 -15.33
CA VAL A 162 4.29 4.06 -16.49
C VAL A 162 5.61 4.00 -17.28
N PRO A 163 6.80 4.18 -16.66
CA PRO A 163 8.06 4.17 -17.42
C PRO A 163 8.33 2.84 -18.13
N ARG A 164 7.96 1.71 -17.51
CA ARG A 164 8.12 0.37 -18.10
C ARG A 164 7.19 0.14 -19.28
N CYS A 165 5.94 0.57 -19.16
CA CYS A 165 5.00 0.55 -20.27
C CYS A 165 5.44 1.46 -21.43
N GLU A 166 6.01 2.64 -21.14
CA GLU A 166 6.57 3.52 -22.17
C GLU A 166 7.75 2.87 -22.88
N ASP A 167 8.73 2.38 -22.14
CA ASP A 167 9.93 1.76 -22.70
C ASP A 167 9.58 0.58 -23.61
N LEU A 168 8.67 -0.28 -23.13
CA LEU A 168 8.22 -1.44 -23.87
C LEU A 168 7.47 -1.06 -25.15
N ALA A 169 6.56 -0.08 -25.08
CA ALA A 169 5.81 0.37 -26.24
C ALA A 169 6.69 1.07 -27.28
N GLN A 170 7.75 1.78 -26.85
CA GLN A 170 8.65 2.49 -27.76
C GLN A 170 9.67 1.56 -28.41
N LYS A 171 10.26 0.63 -27.64
CA LYS A 171 11.30 -0.29 -28.15
C LYS A 171 10.72 -1.50 -28.87
N TYR A 172 9.60 -2.03 -28.38
CA TYR A 172 9.05 -3.31 -28.83
C TYR A 172 7.52 -3.27 -28.99
N PRO A 173 6.98 -2.37 -29.85
CA PRO A 173 5.55 -2.10 -29.96
C PRO A 173 4.68 -3.32 -30.34
N ASP A 174 5.24 -4.29 -31.06
CA ASP A 174 4.54 -5.50 -31.54
C ASP A 174 4.79 -6.75 -30.68
N SER A 175 5.51 -6.60 -29.57
CA SER A 175 5.93 -7.72 -28.74
C SER A 175 4.77 -8.35 -27.96
N ASP A 176 4.93 -9.63 -27.61
CA ASP A 176 3.94 -10.35 -26.80
C ASP A 176 3.70 -9.73 -25.42
N PRO A 177 4.69 -9.15 -24.71
CA PRO A 177 4.44 -8.37 -23.51
C PRO A 177 3.48 -7.18 -23.72
N VAL A 178 3.57 -6.45 -24.84
CA VAL A 178 2.62 -5.36 -25.14
C VAL A 178 1.21 -5.91 -25.33
N LYS A 179 1.07 -7.03 -26.05
CA LYS A 179 -0.24 -7.69 -26.24
C LYS A 179 -0.83 -8.14 -24.90
N LYS A 180 -0.02 -8.77 -24.05
CA LYS A 180 -0.42 -9.19 -22.69
C LYS A 180 -0.87 -8.01 -21.84
N LEU A 181 -0.18 -6.88 -21.91
CA LEU A 181 -0.59 -5.66 -21.22
C LEU A 181 -1.93 -5.13 -21.74
N CYS A 182 -2.13 -5.08 -23.06
CA CYS A 182 -3.40 -4.64 -23.63
C CYS A 182 -4.56 -5.52 -23.15
N SER A 183 -4.41 -6.84 -23.23
CA SER A 183 -5.42 -7.79 -22.72
C SER A 183 -5.66 -7.64 -21.22
N LEU A 184 -4.61 -7.41 -20.43
CA LEU A 184 -4.74 -7.14 -19.00
C LEU A 184 -5.51 -5.85 -18.75
N PHE A 185 -5.19 -4.76 -19.46
CA PHE A 185 -5.88 -3.48 -19.28
C PHE A 185 -7.35 -3.55 -19.66
N ASP A 186 -7.70 -4.28 -20.73
CA ASP A 186 -9.09 -4.55 -21.09
C ASP A 186 -9.83 -5.32 -19.99
N ASP A 187 -9.23 -6.38 -19.45
CA ASP A 187 -9.81 -7.17 -18.37
C ASP A 187 -10.03 -6.35 -17.11
N MET A 188 -9.02 -5.56 -16.72
CA MET A 188 -9.08 -4.70 -15.53
C MET A 188 -10.06 -3.54 -15.70
N TYR A 189 -10.21 -3.00 -16.92
CA TYR A 189 -11.21 -1.98 -17.19
C TYR A 189 -12.64 -2.56 -17.17
N LYS A 190 -12.83 -3.74 -17.77
CA LYS A 190 -14.15 -4.38 -17.85
C LYS A 190 -14.65 -4.88 -16.50
N ASN A 191 -13.77 -5.53 -15.75
CA ASN A 191 -14.13 -6.26 -14.53
C ASN A 191 -13.70 -5.55 -13.24
N GLY A 192 -12.87 -4.49 -13.34
CA GLY A 192 -12.40 -3.70 -12.22
C GLY A 192 -13.49 -2.94 -11.48
N ASP A 193 -13.25 -2.67 -10.20
CA ASP A 193 -13.97 -1.63 -9.47
C ASP A 193 -13.64 -0.22 -10.01
N LEU A 194 -14.33 0.81 -9.49
CA LEU A 194 -14.15 2.18 -9.97
C LEU A 194 -12.70 2.67 -9.81
N ASP A 195 -12.03 2.29 -8.73
CA ASP A 195 -10.66 2.67 -8.45
C ASP A 195 -9.69 2.02 -9.44
N THR A 196 -9.87 0.73 -9.73
CA THR A 196 -9.07 -0.03 -10.70
C THR A 196 -9.24 0.53 -12.10
N ARG A 197 -10.48 0.78 -12.53
CA ARG A 197 -10.77 1.41 -13.83
C ARG A 197 -10.08 2.77 -13.95
N SER A 198 -10.21 3.61 -12.91
CA SER A 198 -9.58 4.92 -12.84
C SER A 198 -8.05 4.85 -12.86
N ILE A 199 -7.46 3.86 -12.20
CA ILE A 199 -6.02 3.65 -12.21
C ILE A 199 -5.54 3.26 -13.62
N VAL A 200 -6.20 2.31 -14.28
CA VAL A 200 -5.85 1.88 -15.64
C VAL A 200 -5.95 3.05 -16.63
N THR A 201 -7.05 3.79 -16.61
CA THR A 201 -7.29 4.84 -17.62
C THR A 201 -6.57 6.14 -17.28
N ILE A 202 -6.78 6.68 -16.08
CA ILE A 202 -6.32 8.02 -15.68
C ILE A 202 -4.88 8.00 -15.16
N SER A 203 -4.54 7.03 -14.31
CA SER A 203 -3.22 7.04 -13.66
C SER A 203 -2.13 6.42 -14.54
N LEU A 204 -2.45 5.38 -15.31
CA LEU A 204 -1.52 4.68 -16.20
C LEU A 204 -1.58 5.22 -17.62
N LEU A 205 -2.63 4.88 -18.39
CA LEU A 205 -2.67 5.14 -19.84
C LEU A 205 -2.63 6.63 -20.19
N ASN A 206 -3.31 7.49 -19.40
CA ASN A 206 -3.23 8.94 -19.59
C ASN A 206 -1.90 9.58 -19.17
N SER A 207 -1.07 8.88 -18.40
CA SER A 207 0.26 9.35 -18.02
C SER A 207 1.30 9.10 -19.12
N LEU A 208 1.08 8.11 -20.00
CA LEU A 208 1.96 7.82 -21.13
C LEU A 208 2.13 9.03 -22.06
N SER A 209 3.30 9.14 -22.68
CA SER A 209 3.59 9.97 -23.87
C SER A 209 2.66 9.64 -25.03
N ASP A 210 2.51 10.56 -25.98
CA ASP A 210 1.54 10.42 -27.07
C ASP A 210 1.89 9.24 -28.00
N SER A 211 3.17 8.98 -28.24
CA SER A 211 3.63 7.84 -29.04
C SER A 211 3.30 6.50 -28.37
N ALA A 212 3.66 6.32 -27.10
CA ALA A 212 3.35 5.10 -26.35
C ALA A 212 1.84 4.90 -26.19
N PHE A 213 1.10 5.98 -25.88
CA PHE A 213 -0.35 5.95 -25.79
C PHE A 213 -1.01 5.45 -27.08
N GLN A 214 -0.51 5.87 -28.24
CA GLN A 214 -1.05 5.44 -29.54
C GLN A 214 -0.87 3.93 -29.76
N VAL A 215 0.27 3.35 -29.37
CA VAL A 215 0.55 1.91 -29.46
C VAL A 215 -0.49 1.10 -28.67
N PHE A 216 -0.76 1.49 -27.42
CA PHE A 216 -1.77 0.82 -26.61
C PHE A 216 -3.19 1.05 -27.14
N THR A 217 -3.54 2.28 -27.51
CA THR A 217 -4.90 2.65 -27.97
C THR A 217 -5.31 1.91 -29.25
N GLN A 218 -4.35 1.51 -30.09
CA GLN A 218 -4.62 0.73 -31.31
C GLN A 218 -4.87 -0.76 -31.04
N ARG A 219 -4.51 -1.27 -29.85
CA ARG A 219 -4.53 -2.72 -29.54
C ARG A 219 -5.50 -3.11 -28.43
N VAL A 220 -5.89 -2.18 -27.57
CA VAL A 220 -6.94 -2.39 -26.59
C VAL A 220 -8.31 -2.54 -27.26
N GLY A 221 -9.22 -3.22 -26.58
CA GLY A 221 -10.60 -3.43 -27.03
C GLY A 221 -11.38 -2.13 -27.19
N GLU A 222 -12.46 -2.20 -27.99
CA GLU A 222 -13.23 -1.01 -28.37
C GLU A 222 -13.78 -0.21 -27.19
N GLU A 223 -14.18 -0.90 -26.12
CA GLU A 223 -14.78 -0.26 -24.94
C GLU A 223 -13.78 0.65 -24.24
N LEU A 224 -12.59 0.10 -23.92
CA LEU A 224 -11.49 0.86 -23.33
C LEU A 224 -11.00 1.94 -24.30
N GLN A 225 -10.87 1.63 -25.58
CA GLN A 225 -10.47 2.62 -26.59
C GLN A 225 -11.43 3.83 -26.63
N LYS A 226 -12.74 3.59 -26.54
CA LYS A 226 -13.76 4.66 -26.50
C LYS A 226 -13.58 5.52 -25.25
N ASP A 227 -13.39 4.92 -24.07
CA ASP A 227 -13.15 5.66 -22.82
C ASP A 227 -11.89 6.53 -22.90
N LEU A 228 -10.77 5.97 -23.38
CA LEU A 228 -9.50 6.67 -23.49
C LEU A 228 -9.59 7.94 -24.34
N LYS A 229 -10.42 7.95 -25.40
CA LYS A 229 -10.66 9.16 -26.21
C LYS A 229 -11.26 10.31 -25.39
N PHE A 230 -12.07 10.01 -24.38
CA PHE A 230 -12.67 11.01 -23.51
C PHE A 230 -11.74 11.37 -22.36
N THR A 231 -11.18 10.39 -21.66
CA THR A 231 -10.35 10.63 -20.47
C THR A 231 -9.04 11.33 -20.83
N ARG A 232 -8.45 11.04 -22.01
CA ARG A 232 -7.25 11.74 -22.50
C ARG A 232 -7.49 13.25 -22.68
N LYS A 233 -8.69 13.66 -23.09
CA LYS A 233 -9.06 15.09 -23.23
C LYS A 233 -9.21 15.81 -21.88
N LEU A 234 -9.25 15.07 -20.77
CA LEU A 234 -9.33 15.63 -19.42
C LEU A 234 -7.93 15.84 -18.81
N LYS A 235 -6.87 15.30 -19.42
CA LYS A 235 -5.48 15.49 -18.97
C LYS A 235 -5.17 16.99 -18.89
N GLY A 236 -4.66 17.41 -17.73
CA GLY A 236 -4.29 18.81 -17.45
C GLY A 236 -5.45 19.78 -17.22
N LYS A 237 -6.72 19.36 -17.32
CA LYS A 237 -7.87 20.23 -17.06
C LYS A 237 -8.14 20.35 -15.55
N LYS A 238 -8.29 21.59 -15.08
CA LYS A 238 -8.77 21.88 -13.71
C LYS A 238 -10.30 21.79 -13.68
N ILE A 239 -10.83 20.60 -13.44
CA ILE A 239 -12.28 20.38 -13.31
C ILE A 239 -12.70 20.74 -11.89
N LYS A 240 -13.62 21.70 -11.74
CA LYS A 240 -14.18 22.04 -10.42
C LYS A 240 -15.08 20.90 -9.96
N PRO A 241 -14.98 20.43 -8.70
CA PRO A 241 -15.87 19.40 -8.19
C PRO A 241 -17.33 19.89 -8.26
N GLU A 242 -18.23 18.99 -8.64
CA GLU A 242 -19.65 19.31 -8.74
C GLU A 242 -20.14 19.78 -7.37
N LYS A 243 -20.79 20.96 -7.32
CA LYS A 243 -21.30 21.51 -6.06
C LYS A 243 -22.30 20.52 -5.47
N LYS A 244 -22.09 20.08 -4.22
CA LYS A 244 -23.08 19.26 -3.49
C LYS A 244 -24.45 19.94 -3.59
N LYS A 245 -25.41 19.27 -4.22
CA LYS A 245 -26.80 19.77 -4.29
C LYS A 245 -27.30 19.98 -2.86
N LYS A 246 -27.75 21.19 -2.53
CA LYS A 246 -28.33 21.49 -1.21
C LYS A 246 -29.49 20.53 -0.98
N LYS A 247 -29.47 19.79 0.15
CA LYS A 247 -30.61 18.97 0.56
C LYS A 247 -31.84 19.88 0.66
N LYS A 248 -32.94 19.52 -0.01
CA LYS A 248 -34.21 20.24 0.16
C LYS A 248 -34.61 20.12 1.63
N LYS A 249 -34.80 21.24 2.32
CA LYS A 249 -35.43 21.24 3.65
C LYS A 249 -36.84 20.69 3.48
N VAL A 250 -37.13 19.54 4.06
CA VAL A 250 -38.51 19.08 4.23
C VAL A 250 -39.11 20.01 5.28
N VAL A 251 -39.91 20.97 4.84
CA VAL A 251 -40.72 21.79 5.76
C VAL A 251 -41.97 20.96 6.05
N ALA A 252 -42.16 20.57 7.31
CA ALA A 252 -43.39 19.94 7.75
C ALA A 252 -44.57 20.89 7.43
N LYS A 253 -45.63 20.36 6.80
CA LYS A 253 -46.88 21.11 6.63
C LYS A 253 -47.40 21.50 8.02
N PRO A 254 -47.80 22.76 8.27
CA PRO A 254 -48.44 23.11 9.52
C PRO A 254 -49.73 22.29 9.66
N LEU A 255 -49.97 21.75 10.86
CA LEU A 255 -51.23 21.11 11.23
C LEU A 255 -52.34 22.17 11.10
N SER A 256 -53.35 21.90 10.27
CA SER A 256 -54.58 22.70 10.25
C SER A 256 -55.30 22.42 11.56
N ASN A 257 -55.29 23.38 12.48
CA ASN A 257 -56.22 23.41 13.60
C ASN A 257 -57.43 24.23 13.15
N ASP A 258 -58.34 23.59 12.43
CA ASP A 258 -59.70 24.09 12.33
C ASP A 258 -60.52 23.40 13.44
N HIS A 259 -60.92 24.20 14.41
CA HIS A 259 -61.90 23.88 15.46
C HIS A 259 -63.31 24.08 14.93
#